data_AF-A0A973DWF6-F1
#
_entry.id   AF-A0A973DWF6-F1
#
_cell.length_a   1.000
_cell.length_b   1.000
_cell.length_c   1.000
_cell.angle_alpha   90.00
_cell.angle_beta   90.00
_cell.angle_gamma   90.00
#
_symmetry.space_group_name_H-M   'P 1'
#
loop_
_entity.id
_entity.type
_entity.pdbx_description
1 polymer ?
#
loop_
_entity_poly.entity_id
_entity_poly.type
_entity_poly.pdbx_seq_one_letter_code
_entity_poly.pdbx_strand_id
1 'polypeptide(L)'
;MHQVDSFAHDPPVFRVGVVPLPGFPLMSYACTVEPLRAANLLSRRELYSIVHFADEATSRSSGLSEVARTHAIGAIVDLDLLLVVAGGDPLGFDDPAVVSWLQKLATHV
;
A
#
# COMPACT_ATOMS: atom_id res chain seq x y z
N MET A 1 -26.91 16.00 35.83
CA MET A 1 -26.55 16.31 34.43
C MET A 1 -25.06 16.05 34.30
N HIS A 2 -24.68 14.81 33.98
CA HIS A 2 -23.28 14.44 33.75
C HIS A 2 -22.99 14.69 32.27
N GLN A 3 -22.19 15.71 32.00
CA GLN A 3 -21.63 15.97 30.69
C GLN A 3 -20.60 14.88 30.42
N VAL A 4 -20.94 13.96 29.53
CA VAL A 4 -19.99 13.02 28.94
C VAL A 4 -19.17 13.81 27.94
N ASP A 5 -17.95 14.14 28.32
CA ASP A 5 -16.95 14.69 27.41
C ASP A 5 -16.63 13.64 26.33
N SER A 6 -17.32 13.71 25.19
CA SER A 6 -17.01 12.91 24.01
C SER A 6 -15.92 13.61 23.19
N PHE A 7 -14.67 13.40 23.57
CA PHE A 7 -13.50 13.77 22.76
C PHE A 7 -12.74 12.53 22.32
N ALA A 8 -13.39 11.64 21.56
CA ALA A 8 -12.66 10.76 20.65
C ALA A 8 -12.87 11.35 19.26
N HIS A 9 -11.92 12.16 18.79
CA HIS A 9 -11.86 12.48 17.37
C HIS A 9 -11.61 11.16 16.63
N ASP A 10 -12.36 10.92 15.57
CA ASP A 10 -12.12 9.72 14.76
C ASP A 10 -10.65 9.79 14.29
N PRO A 11 -9.85 8.71 14.47
CA PRO A 11 -8.45 8.74 14.07
C PRO A 11 -8.36 9.04 12.57
N PRO A 12 -7.31 9.76 12.13
CA PRO A 12 -7.12 10.05 10.71
C PRO A 12 -7.05 8.75 9.91
N VAL A 13 -7.47 8.82 8.64
CA VAL A 13 -7.38 7.70 7.70
C VAL A 13 -5.91 7.31 7.53
N PHE A 14 -5.59 6.04 7.80
CA PHE A 14 -4.24 5.52 7.67
C PHE A 14 -3.94 5.16 6.22
N ARG A 15 -2.98 5.82 5.58
CA ARG A 15 -2.67 5.67 4.16
C ARG A 15 -1.57 4.64 3.93
N VAL A 16 -1.94 3.56 3.25
CA VAL A 16 -1.07 2.43 2.93
C VAL A 16 -0.75 2.43 1.44
N GLY A 17 0.53 2.61 1.11
CA GLY A 17 1.04 2.38 -0.23
C GLY A 17 1.46 0.93 -0.42
N VAL A 18 1.15 0.36 -1.58
CA VAL A 18 1.55 -1.01 -1.95
C VAL A 18 2.31 -0.97 -3.27
N VAL A 19 3.48 -1.59 -3.30
CA VAL A 19 4.32 -1.76 -4.50
C VAL A 19 4.32 -3.25 -4.89
N PRO A 20 3.38 -3.71 -5.72
CA PRO A 20 3.42 -5.07 -6.26
C PRO A 20 4.47 -5.15 -7.37
N LEU A 21 5.61 -5.80 -7.11
CA LEU A 21 6.66 -5.96 -8.13
C LEU A 21 6.18 -6.91 -9.25
N PRO A 22 6.69 -6.77 -10.48
CA PRO A 22 6.32 -7.66 -11.58
C PRO A 22 6.43 -9.15 -11.19
N GLY A 23 5.35 -9.91 -11.42
CA GLY A 23 5.31 -11.33 -11.06
C GLY A 23 5.04 -11.62 -9.59
N PHE A 24 4.62 -10.63 -8.79
CA PHE A 24 4.31 -10.80 -7.37
C PHE A 24 3.36 -11.98 -7.09
N PRO A 25 3.49 -12.65 -5.94
CA PRO A 25 2.61 -13.76 -5.57
C PRO A 25 1.23 -13.20 -5.20
N LEU A 26 0.22 -13.60 -5.97
CA LEU A 26 -1.16 -13.12 -5.80
C LEU A 26 -1.68 -13.31 -4.37
N MET A 27 -1.38 -14.44 -3.73
CA MET A 27 -1.84 -14.73 -2.38
C MET A 27 -1.22 -13.78 -1.35
N SER A 28 0.08 -13.49 -1.46
CA SER A 28 0.76 -12.55 -0.55
C SER A 28 0.16 -11.15 -0.67
N TYR A 29 -0.07 -10.68 -1.91
CA TYR A 29 -0.76 -9.41 -2.15
C TYR A 29 -2.17 -9.39 -1.54
N ALA A 30 -2.97 -10.45 -1.75
CA ALA A 30 -4.31 -10.55 -1.20
C ALA A 30 -4.30 -10.52 0.33
N CYS A 31 -3.38 -11.25 0.96
CA CYS A 31 -3.20 -11.23 2.42
C CYS A 31 -2.76 -9.85 2.96
N THR A 32 -2.10 -9.03 2.14
CA THR A 32 -1.75 -7.64 2.51
C THR A 32 -2.96 -6.70 2.41
N VAL A 33 -3.72 -6.76 1.31
CA VAL A 33 -4.75 -5.76 0.99
C VAL A 33 -6.11 -6.10 1.55
N GLU A 34 -6.53 -7.37 1.49
CA GLU A 34 -7.89 -7.77 1.84
C GLU A 34 -8.25 -7.56 3.32
N PRO A 35 -7.35 -7.76 4.30
CA PRO A 35 -7.67 -7.44 5.70
C PRO A 35 -7.99 -5.96 5.91
N LEU A 36 -7.25 -5.05 5.25
CA LEU A 36 -7.47 -3.60 5.36
C LEU A 36 -8.81 -3.21 4.73
N ARG A 37 -9.12 -3.76 3.54
CA ARG A 37 -10.41 -3.58 2.87
C ARG A 37 -11.57 -4.13 3.73
N ALA A 38 -11.39 -5.31 4.32
CA ALA A 38 -12.39 -5.91 5.20
C ALA A 38 -12.61 -5.07 6.47
N ALA A 39 -11.56 -4.48 7.04
CA ALA A 39 -11.69 -3.57 8.17
C ALA A 39 -12.52 -2.31 7.82
N ASN A 40 -12.29 -1.71 6.64
CA ASN A 40 -13.14 -0.60 6.15
C ASN A 40 -14.61 -1.05 6.02
N LEU A 41 -14.84 -2.22 5.42
CA LEU A 41 -16.18 -2.77 5.23
C LEU A 41 -16.92 -3.02 6.55
N LEU A 42 -16.25 -3.67 7.51
CA LEU A 42 -16.82 -4.05 8.80
C LEU A 42 -17.05 -2.83 9.70
N SER A 43 -16.18 -1.83 9.64
CA SER A 43 -16.31 -0.59 10.41
C SER A 43 -17.29 0.42 9.79
N ARG A 44 -17.67 0.23 8.51
CA ARG A 44 -18.51 1.15 7.72
C ARG A 44 -17.93 2.57 7.62
N ARG A 45 -16.61 2.70 7.74
CA ARG A 45 -15.88 3.95 7.54
C ARG A 45 -14.54 3.65 6.86
N GLU A 46 -13.94 4.68 6.26
CA GLU A 46 -12.61 4.56 5.68
C GLU A 46 -11.57 4.63 6.82
N LEU A 47 -11.09 3.47 7.27
CA LEU A 47 -9.97 3.38 8.21
C LEU A 47 -8.63 3.43 7.49
N TYR A 48 -8.59 2.82 6.31
CA TYR A 48 -7.39 2.65 5.50
C TYR A 48 -7.60 3.15 4.07
N SER A 49 -6.74 4.05 3.60
CA SER A 49 -6.67 4.45 2.20
C SER A 49 -5.54 3.69 1.52
N ILE A 50 -5.87 2.80 0.58
CA ILE A 50 -4.90 1.92 -0.07
C ILE A 50 -4.59 2.44 -1.47
N VAL A 51 -3.32 2.70 -1.76
CA VAL A 51 -2.86 3.18 -3.08
C VAL A 51 -1.77 2.27 -3.63
N HIS A 52 -1.75 2.07 -4.94
CA HIS A 52 -0.81 1.18 -5.61
C HIS A 52 0.21 1.97 -6.43
N PHE A 53 1.48 1.59 -6.31
CA PHE A 53 2.57 2.17 -7.09
C PHE A 53 3.10 1.16 -8.09
N ALA A 54 3.25 1.60 -9.34
CA ALA A 54 3.84 0.81 -10.43
C ALA A 54 4.38 1.72 -11.53
N ASP A 55 5.33 1.27 -12.32
CA ASP A 55 5.80 2.01 -13.50
C ASP A 55 4.79 1.92 -14.66
N GLU A 56 4.20 0.74 -14.82
CA GLU A 56 3.17 0.47 -15.82
C GLU A 56 1.77 0.79 -15.30
N ALA A 57 0.79 0.86 -16.20
CA ALA A 57 -0.61 1.10 -15.83
C ALA A 57 -1.19 -0.03 -14.95
N THR A 58 -0.69 -1.26 -15.09
CA THR A 58 -1.03 -2.40 -14.26
C THR A 58 0.21 -3.20 -13.86
N SER A 59 0.15 -3.86 -12.71
CA SER A 59 1.14 -4.86 -12.29
C SER A 59 0.52 -6.25 -12.35
N ARG A 60 1.16 -7.16 -13.09
CA ARG A 60 0.69 -8.54 -13.26
C ARG A 60 1.27 -9.45 -12.18
N SER A 61 0.41 -10.26 -11.57
CA SER A 61 0.77 -11.27 -10.59
C SER A 61 1.30 -12.55 -11.24
N SER A 62 1.82 -13.47 -10.43
CA SER A 62 2.20 -14.83 -10.86
C SER A 62 1.03 -15.66 -11.44
N GLY A 63 -0.22 -15.26 -11.20
CA GLY A 63 -1.44 -15.99 -11.57
C GLY A 63 -2.34 -15.27 -12.58
N LEU A 64 -1.78 -14.47 -13.49
CA LEU A 64 -2.46 -13.70 -14.55
C LEU A 64 -3.41 -12.58 -14.08
N SER A 65 -3.59 -12.39 -12.78
CA SER A 65 -4.36 -11.24 -12.26
C SER A 65 -3.56 -9.96 -12.36
N GLU A 66 -4.24 -8.83 -12.55
CA GLU A 66 -3.60 -7.52 -12.68
C GLU A 66 -4.13 -6.56 -11.61
N VAL A 67 -3.23 -5.75 -11.06
CA VAL A 67 -3.54 -4.68 -10.10
C VAL A 67 -3.31 -3.35 -10.79
N ALA A 68 -4.34 -2.51 -10.82
CA ALA A 68 -4.26 -1.19 -11.43
C ALA A 68 -3.42 -0.24 -10.58
N ARG A 69 -2.61 0.57 -11.25
CA ARG A 69 -1.80 1.61 -10.62
C ARG A 69 -2.66 2.77 -10.14
N THR A 70 -2.37 3.27 -8.94
CA THR A 70 -2.85 4.58 -8.47
C THR A 70 -1.84 5.69 -8.77
N HIS A 71 -0.56 5.46 -8.51
CA HIS A 71 0.53 6.42 -8.69
C HIS A 71 1.75 5.79 -9.37
N ALA A 72 2.51 6.58 -10.14
CA ALA A 72 3.79 6.12 -10.67
C ALA A 72 4.84 5.98 -9.56
N ILE A 73 5.81 5.08 -9.74
CA ILE A 73 7.01 5.06 -8.90
C ILE A 73 7.67 6.44 -8.94
N GLY A 74 8.18 6.90 -7.79
CA GLY A 74 8.76 8.23 -7.67
C GLY A 74 7.76 9.35 -7.35
N ALA A 75 6.45 9.09 -7.42
CA ALA A 75 5.45 10.05 -6.98
C ALA A 75 5.61 10.36 -5.48
N ILE A 76 5.44 11.62 -5.12
CA ILE A 76 5.46 12.08 -3.74
C ILE A 76 4.03 12.02 -3.22
N VAL A 77 3.78 11.09 -2.31
CA VAL A 77 2.50 10.87 -1.67
C VAL A 77 2.76 10.74 -0.17
N ASP A 78 1.95 11.40 0.64
CA ASP A 78 2.01 11.26 2.09
C ASP A 78 1.44 9.88 2.47
N LEU A 79 2.28 9.03 3.06
CA LEU A 79 1.97 7.64 3.40
C LEU A 79 2.37 7.37 4.84
N ASP A 80 1.49 6.68 5.58
CA ASP A 80 1.82 6.19 6.92
C ASP A 80 2.59 4.86 6.86
N LEU A 81 2.40 4.10 5.78
CA LEU A 81 3.06 2.81 5.56
C LEU A 81 3.23 2.54 4.06
N LEU A 82 4.39 2.01 3.67
CA LEU A 82 4.63 1.46 2.34
C LEU A 82 5.02 -0.02 2.44
N LEU A 83 4.35 -0.88 1.68
CA LEU A 83 4.60 -2.31 1.61
C LEU A 83 5.04 -2.70 0.21
N VAL A 84 6.17 -3.39 0.10
CA VAL A 84 6.62 -3.99 -1.16
C VAL A 84 6.23 -5.46 -1.18
N VAL A 85 5.48 -5.88 -2.21
CA VAL A 85 5.08 -7.27 -2.40
C VAL A 85 5.90 -7.85 -3.55
N ALA A 86 6.89 -8.66 -3.19
CA ALA A 86 7.78 -9.33 -4.11
C ALA A 86 7.58 -10.86 -4.07
N GLY A 87 7.87 -11.55 -5.16
CA GLY A 87 7.91 -13.01 -5.23
C GLY A 87 9.05 -13.48 -6.11
N GLY A 88 9.34 -14.78 -6.08
CA GLY A 88 10.51 -15.32 -6.79
C GLY A 88 11.80 -15.01 -6.05
N ASP A 89 12.77 -14.40 -6.74
CA ASP A 89 14.05 -13.94 -6.18
C ASP A 89 14.01 -12.41 -6.01
N PRO A 90 13.72 -11.88 -4.80
CA PRO A 90 13.71 -10.45 -4.54
C PRO A 90 15.07 -9.78 -4.74
N LEU A 91 16.17 -10.54 -4.67
CA LEU A 91 17.52 -10.02 -4.86
C LEU A 91 17.87 -9.82 -6.34
N GLY A 92 17.11 -10.45 -7.24
CA GLY A 92 17.18 -10.21 -8.68
C GLY A 92 16.43 -8.95 -9.14
N PHE A 93 15.67 -8.31 -8.25
CA PHE A 93 15.04 -7.03 -8.55
C PHE A 93 16.05 -5.89 -8.38
N ASP A 94 16.65 -5.48 -9.50
CA ASP A 94 17.64 -4.40 -9.55
C ASP A 94 17.08 -3.23 -10.37
N ASP A 95 16.16 -2.49 -9.76
CA ASP A 95 15.73 -1.19 -10.27
C ASP A 95 16.27 -0.07 -9.35
N PRO A 96 17.37 0.60 -9.76
CA PRO A 96 17.96 1.68 -8.97
C PRO A 96 17.01 2.85 -8.72
N ALA A 97 16.05 3.10 -9.61
CA ALA A 97 15.09 4.19 -9.45
C ALA A 97 14.10 3.87 -8.32
N VAL A 98 13.58 2.64 -8.29
CA VAL A 98 12.72 2.16 -7.20
C VAL A 98 13.48 2.17 -5.88
N VAL A 99 14.71 1.63 -5.83
CA VAL A 99 15.52 1.62 -4.60
C VAL A 99 15.82 3.03 -4.11
N SER A 100 16.23 3.95 -5.00
CA SER A 100 16.49 5.35 -4.65
C SER A 100 15.23 6.05 -4.10
N TRP A 101 14.07 5.77 -4.69
CA TRP A 101 12.81 6.30 -4.22
C TRP A 101 12.43 5.74 -2.84
N LEU A 102 12.56 4.43 -2.63
CA LEU A 102 12.32 3.80 -1.32
C LEU A 102 13.24 4.36 -0.23
N GLN A 103 14.52 4.58 -0.54
CA GLN A 103 15.47 5.21 0.37
C GLN A 103 15.03 6.61 0.77
N LYS A 104 14.58 7.44 -0.19
CA LYS A 104 14.05 8.78 0.11
C LYS A 104 12.85 8.72 1.04
N LEU A 105 11.90 7.82 0.77
CA LEU A 105 10.73 7.63 1.62
C LEU A 105 11.11 7.18 3.04
N ALA A 106 12.08 6.27 3.18
CA ALA A 106 12.52 5.77 4.47
C ALA A 106 13.31 6.79 5.30
N THR A 107 13.83 7.85 4.67
CA THR A 107 14.60 8.90 5.37
C THR A 107 13.73 10.05 5.86
N HIS A 108 12.46 10.11 5.44
CA HIS A 108 11.49 11.05 5.98
C HIS A 108 10.89 10.51 7.28
N VAL A 109 11.62 10.74 8.39
CA VAL A 109 11.17 10.57 9.79
C VAL A 109 11.26 11.91 10.49
#